data_AF-A0A9D6RV51-F1
#
_entry.id   AF-A0A9D6RV51-F1
#
_cell.length_a   1.000
_cell.length_b   1.000
_cell.length_c   1.000
_cell.angle_alpha   90.00
_cell.angle_beta   90.00
_cell.angle_gamma   90.00
#
_symmetry.space_group_name_H-M   'P 1'
#
loop_
_entity.id
_entity.type
_entity.pdbx_description
1 polymer ?
#
loop_
_entity_poly.entity_id
_entity_poly.type
_entity_poly.pdbx_seq_one_letter_code
_entity_poly.pdbx_strand_id
1 'polypeptide(L)'
;MRALLRKELGYLAPLGAVLLFCFVADVLYMPAIGPLDEIAWIDIQEEILPGKAEGSGLFLFLIGLTLAYGLLPREHEERTIEFLYSLPVSRFGVYSAKFMAAWLILIGCLVMEQVGYWLLQAANANSLTGHQFSLATALKVMLLKGAVATSGLALGMALSFARHYGLLICAGAAFLIWRGGEAFPPLARVSPLRLASMEYQGRTLVVPWADLGLQAFFAALFFALGYWLWNRSGEHLTAVYMCWTERPLGKAGLGCATVCLIVAGFTALDVHMGEEEEDVRFTTFQNSRLKTGHYDFTYSTEMRSQVLELASAADGVYLALDPWLEAAAERPPIVVDLTSSKENLHGIALREKIVLDLAGIGTEEEARSVLCHETSHVLAGRIGGERLIEYSQQTGLLNEGLAQYLAFERTPVPNHRRDSRRLAVAAWSRHDLAFEDACDYGWLEAEMDTTLEYALGELWVAALVECYGQEAPARLLRAIGRKDGPSDLELMAFWQDSMQAAGFNLERVLLCWERNLAELEGQEQAFLERLPRIAGGLLEDEHGDVVLQARPDRPLGDATCVARFRPYPDAPESMYEVLYADLEEDGSCRFYVPEDLTGDTLEFQLGIEFSLATYPWFERWQPATLP
;
A
#
# COMPACT_ATOMS: atom_id res chain seq x y z
N MET A 1 44.09 0.96 27.09
CA MET A 1 42.80 0.71 26.41
C MET A 1 41.66 0.40 27.37
N ARG A 2 41.68 -0.72 28.12
CA ARG A 2 40.57 -1.10 29.04
C ARG A 2 40.13 0.00 30.02
N ALA A 3 41.09 0.68 30.67
CA ALA A 3 40.78 1.77 31.59
C ALA A 3 40.13 2.99 30.91
N LEU A 4 40.56 3.32 29.68
CA LEU A 4 39.96 4.40 28.88
C LEU A 4 38.53 4.02 28.47
N LEU A 5 38.33 2.81 27.96
CA LEU A 5 37.00 2.34 27.57
C LEU A 5 36.04 2.35 28.77
N ARG A 6 36.49 1.91 29.95
CA ARG A 6 35.68 1.97 31.18
C ARG A 6 35.31 3.40 31.57
N LYS A 7 36.25 4.36 31.44
CA LYS A 7 35.98 5.78 31.68
C LYS A 7 34.90 6.29 30.72
N GLU A 8 35.08 6.08 29.42
CA GLU A 8 34.16 6.61 28.40
C GLU A 8 32.79 5.91 28.46
N LEU A 9 32.72 4.62 28.78
CA LEU A 9 31.44 3.93 29.04
C LEU A 9 30.76 4.45 30.30
N GLY A 10 31.49 4.64 31.41
CA GLY A 10 30.93 5.22 32.62
C GLY A 10 30.40 6.64 32.40
N TYR A 11 31.04 7.38 31.50
CA TYR A 11 30.60 8.70 31.09
C TYR A 11 29.33 8.66 30.23
N LEU A 12 29.26 7.79 29.24
CA LEU A 12 28.09 7.65 28.37
C LEU A 12 26.94 6.86 29.01
N ALA A 13 27.16 6.20 30.15
CA ALA A 13 26.17 5.34 30.79
C ALA A 13 24.79 6.00 31.01
N PRO A 14 24.67 7.26 31.46
CA PRO A 14 23.35 7.90 31.60
C PRO A 14 22.61 8.03 30.26
N LEU A 15 23.31 8.42 29.20
CA LEU A 15 22.73 8.52 27.86
C LEU A 15 22.40 7.12 27.30
N GLY A 16 23.29 6.15 27.52
CA GLY A 16 23.05 4.75 27.16
C GLY A 16 21.84 4.16 27.88
N ALA A 17 21.58 4.54 29.13
CA ALA A 17 20.39 4.12 29.87
C ALA A 17 19.10 4.73 29.30
N VAL A 18 19.12 6.01 28.91
CA VAL A 18 17.98 6.64 28.23
C VAL A 18 17.71 5.99 26.88
N LEU A 19 18.75 5.77 26.08
CA LEU A 19 18.61 5.08 24.79
C LEU A 19 18.05 3.67 24.98
N LEU A 20 18.64 2.89 25.89
CA LEU A 20 18.15 1.56 26.22
C LEU A 20 16.68 1.59 26.66
N PHE A 21 16.30 2.57 27.47
CA PHE A 21 14.90 2.75 27.84
C PHE A 21 14.01 3.03 26.63
N CYS A 22 14.41 3.90 25.69
CA CYS A 22 13.63 4.15 24.48
C CYS A 22 13.44 2.88 23.64
N PHE A 23 14.50 2.12 23.37
CA PHE A 23 14.42 0.87 22.60
C PHE A 23 13.60 -0.21 23.31
N VAL A 24 13.72 -0.31 24.63
CA VAL A 24 13.00 -1.33 25.39
C VAL A 24 11.54 -0.91 25.62
N ALA A 25 11.26 0.38 25.83
CA ALA A 25 9.90 0.90 25.98
C ALA A 25 9.08 0.66 24.72
N ASP A 26 9.67 0.87 23.55
CA ASP A 26 9.09 0.56 22.24
C ASP A 26 8.62 -0.90 22.14
N VAL A 27 9.40 -1.83 22.67
CA VAL A 27 8.98 -3.23 22.73
C VAL A 27 7.94 -3.46 23.85
N LEU A 28 8.15 -2.88 25.03
CA LEU A 28 7.34 -3.17 26.22
C LEU A 28 5.93 -2.54 26.21
N TYR A 29 5.65 -1.56 25.35
CA TYR A 29 4.29 -0.99 25.25
C TYR A 29 3.35 -1.86 24.40
N MET A 30 3.88 -2.73 23.53
CA MET A 30 3.07 -3.60 22.66
C MET A 30 2.03 -4.44 23.41
N PRO A 31 2.34 -5.11 24.54
CA PRO A 31 1.33 -5.82 25.33
C PRO A 31 0.25 -4.93 25.97
N ALA A 32 0.48 -3.62 26.05
CA ALA A 32 -0.46 -2.67 26.64
C ALA A 32 -1.50 -2.17 25.64
N ILE A 33 -1.23 -2.29 24.33
CA ILE A 33 -2.11 -1.84 23.25
C ILE A 33 -2.95 -2.97 22.63
N GLY A 34 -2.62 -4.23 22.89
CA GLY A 34 -3.39 -5.36 22.37
C GLY A 34 -3.04 -6.72 22.96
N PRO A 35 -3.91 -7.73 22.77
CA PRO A 35 -3.66 -9.10 23.19
C PRO A 35 -2.50 -9.72 22.38
N LEU A 36 -1.42 -10.11 23.08
CA LEU A 36 -0.19 -10.61 22.45
C LEU A 36 -0.39 -11.86 21.60
N ASP A 37 -1.43 -12.64 21.83
CA ASP A 37 -1.76 -13.86 21.09
C ASP A 37 -2.35 -13.61 19.70
N GLU A 38 -2.85 -12.39 19.46
CA GLU A 38 -3.42 -11.95 18.19
C GLU A 38 -2.41 -11.21 17.30
N ILE A 39 -1.31 -10.71 17.87
CA ILE A 39 -0.30 -9.90 17.15
C ILE A 39 0.78 -10.82 16.55
N ALA A 40 1.02 -10.70 15.24
CA ALA A 40 2.07 -11.45 14.57
C ALA A 40 3.46 -10.84 14.82
N TRP A 41 4.55 -11.62 14.70
CA TRP A 41 5.90 -11.10 14.93
C TRP A 41 6.25 -9.94 13.99
N ILE A 42 5.71 -9.98 12.77
CA ILE A 42 5.90 -8.93 11.76
C ILE A 42 5.21 -7.61 12.15
N ASP A 43 4.11 -7.68 12.90
CA ASP A 43 3.38 -6.52 13.41
C ASP A 43 4.06 -5.97 14.67
N ILE A 44 4.63 -6.84 15.52
CA ILE A 44 5.44 -6.41 16.67
C ILE A 44 6.69 -5.66 16.20
N GLN A 45 7.28 -6.08 15.09
CA GLN A 45 8.47 -5.48 14.52
C GLN A 45 8.14 -4.85 13.16
N GLU A 46 7.24 -3.86 13.15
CA GLU A 46 6.75 -3.22 11.92
C GLU A 46 7.87 -2.72 10.99
N GLU A 47 9.05 -2.40 11.53
CA GLU A 47 10.22 -2.01 10.75
C GLU A 47 10.78 -3.13 9.85
N ILE A 48 10.31 -4.36 9.98
CA ILE A 48 10.58 -5.44 9.03
C ILE A 48 9.74 -5.27 7.76
N LEU A 49 8.58 -4.61 7.83
CA LEU A 49 7.74 -4.39 6.67
C LEU A 49 8.45 -3.48 5.64
N PRO A 50 8.36 -3.79 4.34
CA PRO A 50 8.83 -2.90 3.28
C PRO A 50 8.22 -1.50 3.45
N GLY A 51 9.01 -0.45 3.18
CA GLY A 51 8.55 0.94 3.27
C GLY A 51 8.48 1.53 4.69
N LYS A 52 8.13 0.74 5.72
CA LYS A 52 7.95 1.27 7.09
C LYS A 52 9.24 1.56 7.87
N ALA A 53 10.39 1.10 7.38
CA ALA A 53 11.66 1.14 8.13
C ALA A 53 12.46 2.46 8.01
N GLU A 54 12.04 3.40 7.17
CA GLU A 54 12.84 4.60 6.88
C GLU A 54 12.96 5.54 8.09
N GLY A 55 11.85 5.73 8.83
CA GLY A 55 11.81 6.56 10.02
C GLY A 55 12.74 6.05 11.13
N SER A 56 12.73 4.75 11.40
CA SER A 56 13.61 4.14 12.41
C SER A 56 15.08 4.20 12.00
N GLY A 57 15.38 4.06 10.71
CA GLY A 57 16.71 4.26 10.14
C GLY A 57 17.26 5.65 10.39
N LEU A 58 16.44 6.69 10.15
CA LEU A 58 16.82 8.08 10.43
C LEU A 58 17.06 8.30 11.92
N PHE A 59 16.17 7.81 12.77
CA PHE A 59 16.31 7.90 14.22
C PHE A 59 17.63 7.27 14.72
N LEU A 60 17.96 6.05 14.25
CA LEU A 60 19.20 5.36 14.57
C LEU A 60 20.45 6.12 14.12
N PHE A 61 20.41 6.69 12.91
CA PHE A 61 21.48 7.52 12.39
C PHE A 61 21.70 8.75 13.28
N LEU A 62 20.62 9.44 13.69
CA LEU A 62 20.67 10.61 14.56
C LEU A 62 21.15 10.28 15.98
N ILE A 63 20.80 9.12 16.54
CA ILE A 63 21.36 8.65 17.81
C ILE A 63 22.87 8.47 17.70
N GLY A 64 23.34 7.80 16.64
CA GLY A 64 24.77 7.62 16.39
C GLY A 64 25.52 8.96 16.33
N LEU A 65 24.94 9.93 15.62
CA LEU A 65 25.45 11.28 15.52
C LEU A 65 25.46 11.99 16.88
N THR A 66 24.38 11.90 17.65
CA THR A 66 24.25 12.50 18.99
C THR A 66 25.29 11.96 19.97
N LEU A 67 25.51 10.64 19.98
CA LEU A 67 26.55 10.01 20.80
C LEU A 67 27.95 10.52 20.44
N ALA A 68 28.24 10.71 19.15
CA ALA A 68 29.50 11.30 18.71
C ALA A 68 29.70 12.72 19.26
N TYR A 69 28.64 13.53 19.20
CA TYR A 69 28.63 14.90 19.71
C TYR A 69 28.71 14.98 21.23
N GLY A 70 28.30 13.95 21.96
CA GLY A 70 28.51 13.85 23.41
C GLY A 70 29.97 13.56 23.81
N LEU A 71 30.78 13.00 22.91
CA LEU A 71 32.11 12.44 23.22
C LEU A 71 33.31 13.37 22.98
N LEU A 72 33.29 14.14 21.88
CA LEU A 72 34.45 14.90 21.38
C LEU A 72 34.47 16.39 21.75
N PRO A 73 33.37 17.17 21.57
CA PRO A 73 33.36 18.61 21.83
C PRO A 73 33.72 18.99 23.27
N ARG A 74 33.33 18.16 24.23
CA ARG A 74 33.50 18.40 25.66
C ARG A 74 34.95 18.59 26.08
N GLU A 75 35.87 17.70 25.67
CA GLU A 75 37.27 17.77 26.12
C GLU A 75 37.99 19.02 25.55
N HIS A 76 37.50 19.53 24.41
CA HIS A 76 37.91 20.81 23.86
C HIS A 76 37.29 22.00 24.61
N GLU A 77 36.03 21.90 25.04
CA GLU A 77 35.33 22.96 25.78
C GLU A 77 35.84 23.09 27.22
N GLU A 78 36.09 21.98 27.90
CA GLU A 78 36.63 21.90 29.26
C GLU A 78 38.15 22.15 29.30
N ARG A 79 38.80 22.30 28.13
CA ARG A 79 40.26 22.48 27.97
C ARG A 79 41.08 21.35 28.61
N THR A 80 40.48 20.17 28.75
CA THR A 80 41.11 18.97 29.30
C THR A 80 41.90 18.18 28.25
N ILE A 81 41.83 18.58 26.97
CA ILE A 81 42.53 17.89 25.89
C ILE A 81 44.06 17.95 26.03
N GLU A 82 44.62 19.05 26.54
CA GLU A 82 46.05 19.18 26.81
C GLU A 82 46.50 18.18 27.90
N PHE A 83 45.66 17.99 28.92
CA PHE A 83 45.87 16.99 29.95
C PHE A 83 45.83 15.57 29.36
N LEU A 84 44.86 15.26 28.49
CA LEU A 84 44.80 13.97 27.80
C LEU A 84 46.04 13.71 26.92
N TYR A 85 46.61 14.75 26.31
CA TYR A 85 47.84 14.66 25.53
C TYR A 85 49.10 14.46 26.39
N SER A 86 49.05 14.82 27.67
CA SER A 86 50.17 14.61 28.60
C SER A 86 50.24 13.18 29.15
N LEU A 87 49.16 12.40 29.02
CA LEU A 87 49.11 11.02 29.50
C LEU A 87 49.99 10.10 28.63
N PRO A 88 50.59 9.03 29.20
CA PRO A 88 51.40 8.05 28.46
C PRO A 88 50.53 7.07 27.65
N VAL A 89 49.55 7.58 26.92
CA VAL A 89 48.66 6.84 26.03
C VAL A 89 48.66 7.50 24.65
N SER A 90 48.66 6.68 23.60
CA SER A 90 48.60 7.20 22.24
C SER A 90 47.28 7.95 21.99
N ARG A 91 47.34 9.01 21.19
CA ARG A 91 46.15 9.78 20.77
C ARG A 91 45.12 8.89 20.08
N PHE A 92 45.58 7.94 19.26
CA PHE A 92 44.73 6.91 18.68
C PHE A 92 44.04 6.06 19.74
N GLY A 93 44.74 5.71 20.82
CA GLY A 93 44.19 4.94 21.92
C GLY A 93 43.05 5.65 22.65
N VAL A 94 43.13 6.97 22.79
CA VAL A 94 42.04 7.79 23.37
C VAL A 94 40.88 7.91 22.40
N TYR A 95 41.13 8.26 21.14
CA TYR A 95 40.10 8.42 20.11
C TYR A 95 39.32 7.12 19.84
N SER A 96 40.03 6.00 19.68
CA SER A 96 39.41 4.68 19.48
C SER A 96 38.64 4.22 20.71
N ALA A 97 39.10 4.51 21.94
CA ALA A 97 38.33 4.19 23.13
C ALA A 97 36.99 4.94 23.19
N LYS A 98 36.95 6.21 22.76
CA LYS A 98 35.70 7.00 22.65
C LYS A 98 34.75 6.40 21.63
N PHE A 99 35.22 6.18 20.41
CA PHE A 99 34.41 5.57 19.35
C PHE A 99 33.87 4.20 19.76
N MET A 100 34.71 3.34 20.32
CA MET A 100 34.31 2.01 20.80
C MET A 100 33.30 2.08 21.95
N ALA A 101 33.39 3.04 22.86
CA ALA A 101 32.41 3.20 23.93
C ALA A 101 31.01 3.52 23.39
N ALA A 102 30.89 4.50 22.47
CA ALA A 102 29.62 4.82 21.84
C ALA A 102 29.09 3.67 20.97
N TRP A 103 29.97 3.03 20.20
CA TRP A 103 29.60 1.90 19.35
C TRP A 103 29.07 0.72 20.17
N LEU A 104 29.71 0.38 21.29
CA LEU A 104 29.23 -0.68 22.19
C LEU A 104 27.86 -0.37 22.80
N ILE A 105 27.58 0.90 23.10
CA ILE A 105 26.25 1.32 23.59
C ILE A 105 25.20 1.15 22.51
N LEU A 106 25.47 1.60 21.28
CA LEU A 106 24.56 1.45 20.14
C LEU A 106 24.23 -0.02 19.86
N ILE A 107 25.26 -0.85 19.70
CA ILE A 107 25.08 -2.28 19.45
C ILE A 107 24.41 -2.97 20.64
N GLY A 108 24.75 -2.56 21.87
CA GLY A 108 24.09 -3.06 23.07
C GLY A 108 22.58 -2.77 23.07
N CYS A 109 22.16 -1.56 22.70
CA CYS A 109 20.75 -1.20 22.61
C CYS A 109 20.03 -2.02 21.53
N LEU A 110 20.62 -2.14 20.33
CA LEU A 110 20.06 -2.96 19.24
C LEU A 110 19.94 -4.45 19.63
N VAL A 111 20.93 -5.00 20.33
CA VAL A 111 20.85 -6.39 20.83
C VAL A 111 19.70 -6.53 21.82
N MET A 112 19.56 -5.58 22.75
CA MET A 112 18.50 -5.62 23.75
C MET A 112 17.11 -5.47 23.15
N GLU A 113 16.96 -4.63 22.13
CA GLU A 113 15.74 -4.51 21.32
C GLU A 113 15.36 -5.87 20.70
N GLN A 114 16.28 -6.52 19.99
CA GLN A 114 16.02 -7.83 19.36
C GLN A 114 15.74 -8.94 20.39
N VAL A 115 16.39 -8.89 21.56
CA VAL A 115 16.08 -9.79 22.67
C VAL A 115 14.67 -9.52 23.20
N GLY A 116 14.25 -8.26 23.27
CA GLY A 116 12.89 -7.87 23.64
C GLY A 116 11.85 -8.47 22.70
N TYR A 117 12.02 -8.30 21.38
CA TYR A 117 11.14 -8.90 20.37
C TYR A 117 11.07 -10.42 20.51
N TRP A 118 12.22 -11.08 20.70
CA TRP A 118 12.27 -12.52 20.92
C TRP A 118 11.54 -12.95 22.19
N LEU A 119 11.67 -12.21 23.30
CA LEU A 119 10.99 -12.52 24.57
C LEU A 119 9.48 -12.36 24.46
N LEU A 120 8.99 -11.31 23.80
CA LEU A 120 7.56 -11.14 23.52
C LEU A 120 7.02 -12.31 22.70
N GLN A 121 7.71 -12.66 21.62
CA GLN A 121 7.29 -13.79 20.80
C GLN A 121 7.33 -15.12 21.56
N ALA A 122 8.34 -15.33 22.41
CA ALA A 122 8.44 -16.54 23.22
C ALA A 122 7.29 -16.67 24.22
N ALA A 123 6.72 -15.55 24.69
CA ALA A 123 5.51 -15.55 25.50
C ALA A 123 4.26 -15.92 24.68
N ASN A 124 4.30 -15.76 23.35
CA ASN A 124 3.23 -16.11 22.40
C ASN A 124 3.42 -17.50 21.73
N ALA A 125 3.93 -18.49 22.45
CA ALA A 125 4.26 -19.80 21.87
C ALA A 125 3.05 -20.65 21.42
N ASN A 126 1.81 -20.26 21.76
CA ASN A 126 0.58 -21.01 21.47
C ASN A 126 -0.26 -20.41 20.31
N SER A 127 0.13 -19.27 19.74
CA SER A 127 -0.56 -18.67 18.60
C SER A 127 -0.15 -19.32 17.28
N LEU A 128 -1.05 -19.28 16.28
CA LEU A 128 -0.78 -19.66 14.89
C LEU A 128 0.44 -18.90 14.30
N THR A 129 0.78 -17.73 14.87
CA THR A 129 1.92 -16.88 14.49
C THR A 129 3.22 -17.21 15.26
N GLY A 130 3.18 -18.09 16.27
CA GLY A 130 4.29 -18.42 17.16
C GLY A 130 5.58 -18.87 16.46
N HIS A 131 5.45 -19.49 15.27
CA HIS A 131 6.57 -20.00 14.47
C HIS A 131 7.21 -18.98 13.51
N GLN A 132 6.78 -17.72 13.52
CA GLN A 132 7.24 -16.72 12.55
C GLN A 132 8.61 -16.13 12.89
N PHE A 133 9.06 -16.17 14.16
CA PHE A 133 10.37 -15.62 14.52
C PHE A 133 11.51 -16.38 13.85
N SER A 134 12.35 -15.62 13.14
CA SER A 134 13.54 -16.11 12.49
C SER A 134 14.77 -15.42 13.07
N LEU A 135 15.57 -16.16 13.83
CA LEU A 135 16.86 -15.67 14.34
C LEU A 135 17.76 -15.18 13.20
N ALA A 136 17.71 -15.84 12.04
CA ALA A 136 18.48 -15.43 10.87
C ALA A 136 18.02 -14.05 10.35
N THR A 137 16.72 -13.77 10.37
CA THR A 137 16.16 -12.48 9.97
C THR A 137 16.51 -11.41 11.01
N ALA A 138 16.31 -11.67 12.30
CA ALA A 138 16.68 -10.76 13.39
C ALA A 138 18.16 -10.36 13.34
N LEU A 139 19.07 -11.32 13.10
CA LEU A 139 20.50 -11.04 12.94
C LEU A 139 20.83 -10.16 11.72
N LYS A 140 20.09 -10.33 10.62
CA LYS A 140 20.26 -9.50 9.41
C LYS A 140 19.71 -8.08 9.64
N VAL A 141 18.55 -7.93 10.28
CA VAL A 141 18.01 -6.62 10.68
C VAL A 141 19.00 -5.90 11.60
N MET A 142 19.51 -6.60 12.61
CA MET A 142 20.52 -6.05 13.54
C MET A 142 21.80 -5.62 12.80
N LEU A 143 22.26 -6.40 11.82
CA LEU A 143 23.42 -6.04 10.99
C LEU A 143 23.17 -4.73 10.23
N LEU A 144 22.00 -4.60 9.59
CA LEU A 144 21.65 -3.42 8.79
C LEU A 144 21.45 -2.18 9.66
N LYS A 145 20.63 -2.26 10.72
CA LYS A 145 20.48 -1.18 11.73
C LYS A 145 21.82 -0.77 12.33
N GLY A 146 22.65 -1.76 12.68
CA GLY A 146 23.98 -1.54 13.22
C GLY A 146 24.91 -0.80 12.25
N ALA A 147 24.80 -1.07 10.95
CA ALA A 147 25.55 -0.34 9.93
C ALA A 147 25.07 1.13 9.81
N VAL A 148 23.76 1.39 9.81
CA VAL A 148 23.19 2.74 9.81
C VAL A 148 23.69 3.55 11.02
N ALA A 149 23.56 2.98 12.22
CA ALA A 149 23.99 3.62 13.46
C ALA A 149 25.52 3.86 13.48
N THR A 150 26.30 2.91 12.95
CA THR A 150 27.77 3.05 12.83
C THR A 150 28.16 4.15 11.85
N SER A 151 27.45 4.28 10.72
CA SER A 151 27.64 5.39 9.77
C SER A 151 27.34 6.74 10.41
N GLY A 152 26.23 6.85 11.15
CA GLY A 152 25.87 8.05 11.91
C GLY A 152 26.92 8.42 12.96
N LEU A 153 27.42 7.44 13.71
CA LEU A 153 28.49 7.63 14.69
C LEU A 153 29.80 8.09 14.03
N ALA A 154 30.25 7.43 12.95
CA ALA A 154 31.51 7.75 12.29
C ALA A 154 31.47 9.15 11.65
N LEU A 155 30.37 9.48 10.96
CA LEU A 155 30.15 10.81 10.40
C LEU A 155 30.08 11.86 11.51
N GLY A 156 29.29 11.60 12.56
CA GLY A 156 29.18 12.47 13.73
C GLY A 156 30.52 12.76 14.38
N MET A 157 31.42 11.77 14.47
CA MET A 157 32.77 11.96 15.02
C MET A 157 33.59 12.92 14.16
N ALA A 158 33.53 12.79 12.83
CA ALA A 158 34.20 13.71 11.92
C ALA A 158 33.62 15.13 11.97
N LEU A 159 32.28 15.23 12.06
CA LEU A 159 31.57 16.51 12.05
C LEU A 159 31.56 17.24 13.40
N SER A 160 31.75 16.53 14.51
CA SER A 160 31.73 17.10 15.87
C SER A 160 32.77 18.22 16.07
N PHE A 161 33.87 18.21 15.31
CA PHE A 161 34.87 19.29 15.29
C PHE A 161 34.33 20.62 14.77
N ALA A 162 33.32 20.57 13.90
CA ALA A 162 32.59 21.74 13.41
C ALA A 162 31.45 22.16 14.37
N ARG A 163 31.24 21.44 15.49
CA ARG A 163 30.19 21.69 16.49
C ARG A 163 28.81 21.82 15.83
N HIS A 164 28.00 22.79 16.23
CA HIS A 164 26.66 23.09 15.70
C HIS A 164 26.62 23.15 14.16
N TYR A 165 27.73 23.51 13.51
CA TYR A 165 27.81 23.62 12.06
C TYR A 165 28.02 22.29 11.35
N GLY A 166 28.53 21.28 12.05
CA GLY A 166 28.60 19.93 11.51
C GLY A 166 27.19 19.39 11.20
N LEU A 167 26.17 19.74 11.99
CA LEU A 167 24.78 19.40 11.70
C LEU A 167 24.28 20.04 10.40
N LEU A 168 24.63 21.30 10.14
CA LEU A 168 24.28 21.97 8.89
C LEU A 168 24.98 21.34 7.68
N ILE A 169 26.26 20.95 7.84
CA ILE A 169 26.99 20.21 6.79
C ILE A 169 26.33 18.86 6.54
N CYS A 170 25.92 18.15 7.59
CA CYS A 170 25.20 16.88 7.50
C CYS A 170 23.87 17.05 6.76
N ALA A 171 23.06 18.05 7.15
CA ALA A 171 21.77 18.34 6.51
C ALA A 171 21.95 18.73 5.04
N GLY A 172 22.94 19.56 4.72
CA GLY A 172 23.24 19.94 3.33
C GLY A 172 23.71 18.76 2.49
N ALA A 173 24.54 17.88 3.04
CA ALA A 173 24.95 16.66 2.36
C ALA A 173 23.75 15.72 2.15
N ALA A 174 22.88 15.55 3.15
CA ALA A 174 21.67 14.74 3.03
C ALA A 174 20.74 15.28 1.94
N PHE A 175 20.49 16.60 1.92
CA PHE A 175 19.69 17.25 0.88
C PHE A 175 20.27 17.05 -0.53
N LEU A 176 21.59 17.21 -0.68
CA LEU A 176 22.24 16.99 -1.98
C LEU A 176 22.20 15.53 -2.43
N ILE A 177 22.31 14.57 -1.50
CA ILE A 177 22.17 13.15 -1.79
C ILE A 177 20.73 12.82 -2.21
N TRP A 178 19.74 13.35 -1.49
CA TRP A 178 18.32 13.17 -1.79
C TRP A 178 17.98 13.75 -3.18
N ARG A 179 18.19 15.06 -3.36
CA ARG A 179 17.88 15.75 -4.62
C ARG A 179 18.71 15.25 -5.81
N GLY A 180 19.97 14.91 -5.57
CA GLY A 180 20.83 14.33 -6.60
C GLY A 180 20.49 12.87 -6.89
N GLY A 181 19.90 12.15 -5.94
CA GLY A 181 19.43 10.76 -6.10
C GLY A 181 18.29 10.65 -7.10
N GLU A 182 17.37 11.62 -7.09
CA GLU A 182 16.29 11.74 -8.08
C GLU A 182 16.84 11.91 -9.51
N ALA A 183 17.86 12.76 -9.67
CA ALA A 183 18.48 13.02 -10.98
C ALA A 183 19.48 11.92 -11.40
N PHE A 184 20.11 11.24 -10.44
CA PHE A 184 21.13 10.23 -10.67
C PHE A 184 21.00 9.09 -9.63
N PRO A 185 20.22 8.04 -9.95
CA PRO A 185 19.89 6.97 -9.01
C PRO A 185 21.08 6.30 -8.29
N PRO A 186 22.29 6.17 -8.89
CA PRO A 186 23.44 5.65 -8.15
C PRO A 186 23.87 6.51 -6.95
N LEU A 187 23.54 7.81 -6.92
CA LEU A 187 23.85 8.68 -5.78
C LEU A 187 23.04 8.32 -4.53
N ALA A 188 21.82 7.81 -4.69
CA ALA A 188 20.98 7.36 -3.57
C ALA A 188 21.65 6.24 -2.75
N ARG A 189 22.56 5.45 -3.35
CA ARG A 189 23.34 4.41 -2.65
C ARG A 189 24.31 4.98 -1.60
N VAL A 190 24.65 6.27 -1.71
CA VAL A 190 25.48 6.96 -0.71
C VAL A 190 24.71 7.20 0.58
N SER A 191 23.38 7.24 0.55
CA SER A 191 22.57 7.39 1.75
C SER A 191 22.68 6.16 2.64
N PRO A 192 23.09 6.30 3.93
CA PRO A 192 23.07 5.18 4.86
C PRO A 192 21.63 4.70 5.16
N LEU A 193 20.63 5.57 5.01
CA LEU A 193 19.22 5.26 5.30
C LEU A 193 18.66 4.18 4.37
N ARG A 194 19.24 4.01 3.18
CA ARG A 194 18.92 2.91 2.26
C ARG A 194 19.20 1.52 2.87
N LEU A 195 20.06 1.41 3.88
CA LEU A 195 20.23 0.14 4.60
C LEU A 195 19.08 -0.15 5.57
N ALA A 196 18.28 0.86 5.92
CA ALA A 196 17.09 0.68 6.74
C ALA A 196 15.91 0.13 5.92
N SER A 197 15.82 0.43 4.62
CA SER A 197 14.80 -0.17 3.76
C SER A 197 15.00 -1.69 3.65
N MET A 198 14.12 -2.45 4.30
CA MET A 198 14.20 -3.91 4.34
C MET A 198 13.63 -4.50 3.05
N GLU A 199 14.46 -5.21 2.30
CA GLU A 199 14.05 -5.89 1.07
C GLU A 199 14.00 -7.41 1.28
N TYR A 200 12.89 -8.05 0.92
CA TYR A 200 12.71 -9.49 1.07
C TYR A 200 12.75 -10.21 -0.27
N GLN A 201 13.38 -11.39 -0.28
CA GLN A 201 13.26 -12.38 -1.34
C GLN A 201 12.57 -13.61 -0.76
N GLY A 202 11.27 -13.75 -1.04
CA GLY A 202 10.40 -14.68 -0.33
C GLY A 202 10.39 -14.40 1.19
N ARG A 203 10.63 -15.41 2.01
CA ARG A 203 10.73 -15.28 3.48
C ARG A 203 12.10 -14.80 3.99
N THR A 204 13.05 -14.54 3.10
CA THR A 204 14.42 -14.22 3.49
C THR A 204 14.74 -12.76 3.27
N LEU A 205 15.13 -12.07 4.35
CA LEU A 205 15.65 -10.71 4.26
C LEU A 205 16.93 -10.69 3.41
N VAL A 206 16.96 -9.86 2.37
CA VAL A 206 18.10 -9.66 1.48
C VAL A 206 19.05 -8.67 2.14
N VAL A 207 20.32 -9.01 2.16
CA VAL A 207 21.36 -8.10 2.65
C VAL A 207 21.98 -7.41 1.42
N PRO A 208 21.84 -6.09 1.24
CA PRO A 208 22.45 -5.36 0.13
C PRO A 208 23.96 -5.22 0.36
N TRP A 209 24.72 -6.29 0.10
CA TRP A 209 26.16 -6.37 0.41
C TRP A 209 27.00 -5.27 -0.24
N ALA A 210 26.62 -4.80 -1.43
CA ALA A 210 27.29 -3.70 -2.11
C ALA A 210 27.13 -2.37 -1.36
N ASP A 211 25.89 -2.05 -0.96
CA ASP A 211 25.59 -0.84 -0.21
C ASP A 211 26.20 -0.92 1.19
N LEU A 212 26.12 -2.08 1.85
CA LEU A 212 26.78 -2.33 3.14
C LEU A 212 28.30 -2.10 3.04
N GLY A 213 28.94 -2.60 1.98
CA GLY A 213 30.36 -2.40 1.72
C GLY A 213 30.72 -0.92 1.48
N LEU A 214 29.87 -0.20 0.75
CA LEU A 214 30.02 1.24 0.51
C LEU A 214 29.90 2.05 1.81
N GLN A 215 28.91 1.74 2.64
CA GLN A 215 28.71 2.41 3.93
C GLN A 215 29.84 2.08 4.91
N ALA A 216 30.33 0.84 4.93
CA ALA A 216 31.51 0.47 5.72
C ALA A 216 32.77 1.25 5.27
N PHE A 217 32.95 1.45 3.96
CA PHE A 217 34.03 2.27 3.42
C PHE A 217 33.91 3.73 3.87
N PHE A 218 32.73 4.35 3.76
CA PHE A 218 32.50 5.72 4.23
C PHE A 218 32.67 5.86 5.74
N ALA A 219 32.16 4.92 6.53
CA ALA A 219 32.36 4.91 7.99
C ALA A 219 33.85 4.83 8.34
N ALA A 220 34.64 4.01 7.66
CA ALA A 220 36.09 3.94 7.85
C ALA A 220 36.79 5.25 7.45
N LEU A 221 36.37 5.86 6.33
CA LEU A 221 36.88 7.15 5.87
C LEU A 221 36.60 8.27 6.86
N PHE A 222 35.36 8.38 7.36
CA PHE A 222 34.97 9.38 8.36
C PHE A 222 35.65 9.13 9.70
N PHE A 223 35.80 7.88 10.13
CA PHE A 223 36.58 7.55 11.33
C PHE A 223 38.03 8.02 11.19
N ALA A 224 38.67 7.78 10.04
CA ALA A 224 40.03 8.22 9.76
C ALA A 224 40.15 9.75 9.68
N LEU A 225 39.17 10.42 9.06
CA LEU A 225 39.09 11.88 9.00
C LEU A 225 38.94 12.49 10.38
N GLY A 226 38.04 11.96 11.22
CA GLY A 226 37.86 12.39 12.59
C GLY A 226 39.12 12.19 13.44
N TYR A 227 39.83 11.08 13.26
CA TYR A 227 41.13 10.85 13.91
C TYR A 227 42.20 11.85 13.42
N TRP A 228 42.23 12.14 12.12
CA TRP A 228 43.16 13.12 11.57
C TRP A 228 42.89 14.52 12.13
N LEU A 229 41.61 14.94 12.20
CA LEU A 229 41.18 16.20 12.81
C LEU A 229 41.53 16.26 14.30
N TRP A 230 41.33 15.16 15.03
CA TRP A 230 41.74 15.01 16.43
C TRP A 230 43.25 15.24 16.60
N ASN A 231 44.07 14.64 15.73
CA ASN A 231 45.52 14.65 15.88
C ASN A 231 46.18 15.97 15.45
N ARG A 232 45.60 16.72 14.50
CA ARG A 232 46.26 17.88 13.86
C ARG A 232 45.90 19.24 14.45
N SER A 233 45.43 19.27 15.69
CA SER A 233 44.95 20.46 16.40
C SER A 233 43.76 21.10 15.66
N GLY A 234 42.58 20.48 15.80
CA GLY A 234 41.30 21.05 15.37
C GLY A 234 41.11 22.52 15.78
N GLU A 235 41.79 22.97 16.83
CA GLU A 235 41.93 24.37 17.26
C GLU A 235 42.25 25.36 16.14
N HIS A 236 43.11 25.02 15.17
CA HIS A 236 43.41 25.94 14.05
C HIS A 236 42.22 26.09 13.11
N LEU A 237 41.51 25.02 12.81
CA LEU A 237 40.29 25.06 12.00
C LEU A 237 39.19 25.79 12.76
N THR A 238 39.00 25.47 14.05
CA THR A 238 38.04 26.16 14.92
C THR A 238 38.37 27.64 15.06
N ALA A 239 39.64 28.04 15.15
CA ALA A 239 40.05 29.44 15.27
C ALA A 239 39.86 30.22 13.96
N VAL A 240 40.26 29.66 12.81
CA VAL A 240 39.99 30.27 11.49
C VAL A 240 38.48 30.44 11.28
N TYR A 241 37.71 29.45 11.71
CA TYR A 241 36.27 29.44 11.58
C TYR A 241 35.55 30.39 12.56
N MET A 242 35.97 30.46 13.82
CA MET A 242 35.50 31.46 14.81
C MET A 242 35.76 32.87 14.28
N CYS A 243 36.96 33.12 13.73
CA CYS A 243 37.30 34.39 13.11
C CYS A 243 36.42 34.73 11.89
N TRP A 244 35.94 33.72 11.15
CA TRP A 244 35.02 33.92 10.03
C TRP A 244 33.58 34.19 10.52
N THR A 245 33.08 33.43 11.50
CA THR A 245 31.72 33.58 12.06
C THR A 245 31.54 34.82 12.93
N GLU A 246 32.62 35.38 13.48
CA GLU A 246 32.58 36.68 14.15
C GLU A 246 32.34 37.84 13.17
N ARG A 247 32.66 37.67 11.88
CA ARG A 247 32.42 38.70 10.85
C ARG A 247 30.94 38.78 10.48
N PRO A 248 30.39 39.97 10.21
CA PRO A 248 28.99 40.15 9.86
C PRO A 248 28.58 39.37 8.59
N LEU A 249 29.48 39.26 7.60
CA LEU A 249 29.27 38.42 6.42
C LEU A 249 29.21 36.92 6.75
N GLY A 250 30.00 36.45 7.72
CA GLY A 250 29.95 35.07 8.19
C GLY A 250 28.63 34.75 8.88
N LYS A 251 28.15 35.66 9.76
CA LYS A 251 26.84 35.53 10.42
C LYS A 251 25.67 35.54 9.42
N ALA A 252 25.71 36.44 8.43
CA ALA A 252 24.68 36.52 7.40
C ALA A 252 24.65 35.27 6.50
N GLY A 253 25.82 34.83 6.01
CA GLY A 253 25.92 33.61 5.19
C GLY A 253 25.45 32.37 5.95
N LEU A 254 25.73 32.31 7.25
CA LEU A 254 25.29 31.24 8.13
C LEU A 254 23.77 31.24 8.36
N GLY A 255 23.19 32.42 8.62
CA GLY A 255 21.75 32.59 8.76
C GLY A 255 21.02 32.13 7.49
N CYS A 256 21.50 32.56 6.32
CA CYS A 256 20.94 32.12 5.03
C CYS A 256 21.08 30.60 4.82
N ALA A 257 22.24 30.00 5.10
CA ALA A 257 22.43 28.56 4.95
C ALA A 257 21.50 27.76 5.87
N THR A 258 21.30 28.22 7.11
CA THR A 258 20.39 27.58 8.07
C THR A 258 18.94 27.66 7.60
N VAL A 259 18.49 28.84 7.15
CA VAL A 259 17.14 29.00 6.60
C VAL A 259 16.95 28.16 5.34
N CYS A 260 17.91 28.15 4.41
CA CYS A 260 17.84 27.30 3.22
C CYS A 260 17.74 25.82 3.57
N LEU A 261 18.44 25.35 4.61
CA LEU A 261 18.37 23.96 5.06
C LEU A 261 17.06 23.62 5.76
N ILE A 262 16.50 24.55 6.54
CA ILE A 262 15.18 24.39 7.15
C ILE A 262 14.11 24.32 6.06
N VAL A 263 14.12 25.26 5.11
CA VAL A 263 13.18 25.27 3.97
C VAL A 263 13.34 24.01 3.14
N ALA A 264 14.58 23.61 2.83
CA ALA A 264 14.87 22.38 2.11
C ALA A 264 14.36 21.13 2.84
N GLY A 265 14.53 21.08 4.17
CA GLY A 265 14.02 20.00 5.02
C GLY A 265 12.48 19.94 5.03
N PHE A 266 11.81 21.10 5.13
CA PHE A 266 10.35 21.17 5.02
C PHE A 266 9.86 20.76 3.64
N THR A 267 10.49 21.22 2.55
CA THR A 267 10.11 20.77 1.19
C THR A 267 10.38 19.29 0.95
N ALA A 268 11.41 18.71 1.57
CA ALA A 268 11.67 17.28 1.47
C ALA A 268 10.62 16.47 2.24
N LEU A 269 10.22 16.93 3.44
CA LEU A 269 9.10 16.35 4.19
C LEU A 269 7.77 16.47 3.43
N ASP A 270 7.48 17.63 2.84
CA ASP A 270 6.24 17.89 2.09
C ASP A 270 6.14 17.06 0.80
N VAL A 271 7.26 16.86 0.09
CA VAL A 271 7.32 15.99 -1.10
C VAL A 271 7.25 14.50 -0.74
N HIS A 272 7.82 14.08 0.39
CA HIS A 272 7.76 12.68 0.85
C HIS A 272 6.42 12.33 1.53
N MET A 273 5.63 13.33 1.94
CA MET A 273 4.25 13.19 2.41
C MET A 273 3.22 13.26 1.26
N GLY A 274 3.64 13.67 0.07
CA GLY A 274 2.86 13.42 -1.15
C GLY A 274 3.07 11.95 -1.53
N GLU A 275 1.98 11.18 -1.56
CA GLU A 275 1.98 9.74 -1.83
C GLU A 275 2.96 9.37 -2.95
N GLU A 276 4.08 8.72 -2.57
CA GLU A 276 4.82 7.92 -3.53
C GLU A 276 3.85 6.83 -3.98
N GLU A 277 3.51 6.80 -5.29
CA GLU A 277 2.95 5.61 -5.92
C GLU A 277 3.78 4.44 -5.43
N GLU A 278 3.18 3.55 -4.63
CA GLU A 278 3.85 2.32 -4.21
C GLU A 278 4.33 1.61 -5.45
N ASP A 279 5.63 1.72 -5.71
CA ASP A 279 6.29 1.09 -6.83
C ASP A 279 6.19 -0.41 -6.52
N VAL A 280 5.13 -1.06 -7.03
CA VAL A 280 4.80 -2.47 -6.78
C VAL A 280 6.00 -3.32 -7.21
N ARG A 281 6.91 -3.56 -6.26
CA ARG A 281 8.09 -4.37 -6.49
C ARG A 281 7.68 -5.82 -6.44
N PHE A 282 7.46 -6.38 -7.63
CA PHE A 282 7.27 -7.80 -7.85
C PHE A 282 8.33 -8.60 -7.08
N THR A 283 7.90 -9.35 -6.07
CA THR A 283 8.70 -10.37 -5.38
C THR A 283 9.30 -11.29 -6.44
N THR A 284 10.62 -11.41 -6.46
CA THR A 284 11.30 -12.41 -7.30
C THR A 284 11.12 -13.79 -6.66
N PHE A 285 9.90 -14.32 -6.75
CA PHE A 285 9.65 -15.74 -6.62
C PHE A 285 10.42 -16.47 -7.74
N GLN A 286 10.75 -17.74 -7.53
CA GLN A 286 10.98 -18.59 -8.70
C GLN A 286 9.64 -18.71 -9.42
N ASN A 287 9.42 -17.82 -10.37
CA ASN A 287 8.22 -17.85 -11.20
C ASN A 287 8.32 -19.09 -12.08
N SER A 288 7.34 -19.96 -11.93
CA SER A 288 7.10 -21.04 -12.86
C SER A 288 6.18 -20.54 -13.97
N ARG A 289 6.32 -21.12 -15.15
CA ARG A 289 5.40 -20.90 -16.26
C ARG A 289 4.71 -22.19 -16.62
N LEU A 290 3.44 -22.09 -16.99
CA LEU A 290 2.63 -23.19 -17.50
C LEU A 290 1.86 -22.70 -18.72
N LYS A 291 2.07 -23.36 -19.85
CA LYS A 291 1.39 -23.05 -21.10
C LYS A 291 0.29 -24.04 -21.38
N THR A 292 -0.85 -23.53 -21.83
CA THR A 292 -1.99 -24.30 -22.33
C THR A 292 -2.20 -23.98 -23.81
N GLY A 293 -3.32 -24.43 -24.41
CA GLY A 293 -3.67 -24.07 -25.79
C GLY A 293 -3.91 -22.57 -25.97
N HIS A 294 -4.50 -21.92 -24.97
CA HIS A 294 -4.95 -20.53 -25.06
C HIS A 294 -4.35 -19.57 -24.01
N TYR A 295 -3.62 -20.08 -23.01
CA TYR A 295 -3.06 -19.26 -21.91
C TYR A 295 -1.58 -19.51 -21.63
N ASP A 296 -0.88 -18.49 -21.12
CA ASP A 296 0.45 -18.58 -20.52
C ASP A 296 0.39 -18.13 -19.05
N PHE A 297 0.35 -19.08 -18.12
CA PHE A 297 0.28 -18.84 -16.69
C PHE A 297 1.67 -18.54 -16.13
N THR A 298 1.80 -17.45 -15.38
CA THR A 298 2.97 -17.13 -14.54
C THR A 298 2.55 -17.20 -13.08
N TYR A 299 3.26 -17.97 -12.26
CA TYR A 299 2.85 -18.24 -10.87
C TYR A 299 4.04 -18.58 -9.97
N SER A 300 3.88 -18.42 -8.66
CA SER A 300 4.87 -18.86 -7.67
C SER A 300 4.90 -20.40 -7.58
N THR A 301 6.07 -21.01 -7.43
CA THR A 301 6.19 -22.50 -7.36
C THR A 301 5.35 -23.12 -6.24
N GLU A 302 5.03 -22.35 -5.20
CA GLU A 302 4.23 -22.78 -4.05
C GLU A 302 2.76 -23.04 -4.43
N MET A 303 2.23 -22.31 -5.42
CA MET A 303 0.84 -22.46 -5.90
C MET A 303 0.70 -23.53 -6.98
N ARG A 304 1.74 -24.31 -7.26
CA ARG A 304 1.78 -25.22 -8.43
C ARG A 304 0.58 -26.17 -8.50
N SER A 305 0.10 -26.71 -7.38
CA SER A 305 -1.07 -27.60 -7.37
C SER A 305 -2.34 -26.89 -7.84
N GLN A 306 -2.66 -25.75 -7.22
CA GLN A 306 -3.83 -24.92 -7.55
C GLN A 306 -3.79 -24.45 -9.00
N VAL A 307 -2.61 -24.03 -9.47
CA VAL A 307 -2.44 -23.57 -10.86
C VAL A 307 -2.60 -24.71 -11.86
N LEU A 308 -2.10 -25.91 -11.56
CA LEU A 308 -2.31 -27.06 -12.43
C LEU A 308 -3.79 -27.44 -12.55
N GLU A 309 -4.55 -27.32 -11.46
CA GLU A 309 -5.99 -27.56 -11.45
C GLU A 309 -6.71 -26.51 -12.30
N LEU A 310 -6.52 -25.21 -12.05
CA LEU A 310 -7.12 -24.15 -12.84
C LEU A 310 -6.74 -24.24 -14.33
N ALA A 311 -5.45 -24.43 -14.63
CA ALA A 311 -4.96 -24.52 -16.00
C ALA A 311 -5.49 -25.75 -16.75
N SER A 312 -5.85 -26.83 -16.04
CA SER A 312 -6.45 -28.01 -16.67
C SER A 312 -7.87 -27.74 -17.20
N ALA A 313 -8.58 -26.76 -16.61
CA ALA A 313 -9.92 -26.34 -17.02
C ALA A 313 -9.92 -25.06 -17.88
N ALA A 314 -8.83 -24.28 -17.87
CA ALA A 314 -8.75 -22.96 -18.50
C ALA A 314 -9.06 -22.96 -20.01
N ASP A 315 -8.51 -23.91 -20.78
CA ASP A 315 -8.81 -24.01 -22.22
C ASP A 315 -10.30 -24.28 -22.47
N GLY A 316 -10.96 -25.01 -21.57
CA GLY A 316 -12.41 -25.21 -21.61
C GLY A 316 -13.19 -23.91 -21.44
N VAL A 317 -12.73 -23.00 -20.58
CA VAL A 317 -13.30 -21.65 -20.41
C VAL A 317 -13.16 -20.85 -21.71
N TYR A 318 -11.97 -20.82 -22.32
CA TYR A 318 -11.75 -20.10 -23.57
C TYR A 318 -12.67 -20.62 -24.69
N LEU A 319 -12.70 -21.94 -24.89
CA LEU A 319 -13.51 -22.59 -25.91
C LEU A 319 -15.02 -22.43 -25.68
N ALA A 320 -15.45 -22.24 -24.44
CA ALA A 320 -16.84 -21.98 -24.10
C ALA A 320 -17.28 -20.54 -24.46
N LEU A 321 -16.34 -19.59 -24.44
CA LEU A 321 -16.56 -18.17 -24.79
C LEU A 321 -16.40 -17.91 -26.29
N ASP A 322 -15.62 -18.72 -26.99
CA ASP A 322 -15.35 -18.56 -28.43
C ASP A 322 -16.62 -18.43 -29.29
N PRO A 323 -17.70 -19.24 -29.12
CA PRO A 323 -18.93 -19.07 -29.91
C PRO A 323 -19.69 -17.77 -29.64
N TRP A 324 -19.42 -17.06 -28.53
CA TRP A 324 -20.10 -15.81 -28.18
C TRP A 324 -19.36 -14.60 -28.70
N LEU A 325 -18.03 -14.65 -28.62
CA LEU A 325 -17.15 -13.52 -28.90
C LEU A 325 -16.34 -13.71 -30.19
N GLU A 326 -16.52 -14.84 -30.88
CA GLU A 326 -15.83 -15.21 -32.11
C GLU A 326 -14.31 -14.95 -32.02
N ALA A 327 -13.65 -15.67 -31.12
CA ALA A 327 -12.23 -15.53 -30.90
C ALA A 327 -11.47 -16.10 -32.11
N ALA A 328 -11.19 -15.22 -33.09
CA ALA A 328 -10.52 -15.57 -34.34
C ALA A 328 -9.37 -16.60 -34.15
N ALA A 329 -9.29 -17.57 -35.06
CA ALA A 329 -8.49 -18.79 -34.98
C ALA A 329 -6.95 -18.63 -34.85
N GLU A 330 -6.42 -17.41 -34.83
CA GLU A 330 -4.99 -17.13 -34.67
C GLU A 330 -4.79 -15.88 -33.81
N ARG A 331 -4.88 -16.04 -32.48
CA ARG A 331 -4.60 -14.97 -31.50
C ARG A 331 -3.49 -15.40 -30.54
N PRO A 332 -2.67 -14.46 -30.04
CA PRO A 332 -1.67 -14.78 -29.03
C PRO A 332 -2.35 -15.31 -27.76
N PRO A 333 -1.70 -16.23 -27.04
CA PRO A 333 -2.25 -16.75 -25.79
C PRO A 333 -2.42 -15.62 -24.77
N ILE A 334 -3.46 -15.72 -23.95
CA ILE A 334 -3.74 -14.78 -22.88
C ILE A 334 -2.74 -15.03 -21.75
N VAL A 335 -2.05 -13.99 -21.28
CA VAL A 335 -1.11 -14.14 -20.16
C VAL A 335 -1.92 -14.11 -18.86
N VAL A 336 -1.79 -15.12 -18.01
CA VAL A 336 -2.44 -15.12 -16.68
C VAL A 336 -1.35 -15.03 -15.62
N ASP A 337 -1.31 -13.92 -14.90
CA ASP A 337 -0.35 -13.65 -13.84
C ASP A 337 -0.99 -13.87 -12.47
N LEU A 338 -0.48 -14.88 -11.80
CA LEU A 338 -0.89 -15.32 -10.47
C LEU A 338 0.14 -14.93 -9.42
N THR A 339 1.11 -14.08 -9.76
CA THR A 339 2.22 -13.73 -8.86
C THR A 339 1.97 -12.48 -8.01
N SER A 340 0.98 -11.67 -8.39
CA SER A 340 0.56 -10.50 -7.63
C SER A 340 -0.67 -10.82 -6.80
N SER A 341 -0.58 -10.58 -5.51
CA SER A 341 -1.73 -10.31 -4.66
C SER A 341 -2.00 -8.80 -4.73
N LYS A 342 -3.23 -8.41 -5.07
CA LYS A 342 -3.73 -7.06 -4.80
C LYS A 342 -4.77 -7.23 -3.71
N GLU A 343 -4.65 -6.44 -2.65
CA GLU A 343 -5.72 -6.36 -1.65
C GLU A 343 -7.01 -5.93 -2.35
N ASN A 344 -8.12 -6.58 -2.02
CA ASN A 344 -9.48 -6.27 -2.48
C ASN A 344 -9.85 -6.54 -3.96
N LEU A 345 -9.04 -7.26 -4.74
CA LEU A 345 -9.42 -7.68 -6.11
C LEU A 345 -9.14 -9.15 -6.39
N HIS A 346 -10.17 -9.94 -6.68
CA HIS A 346 -10.04 -11.36 -7.08
C HIS A 346 -9.42 -11.54 -8.48
N GLY A 347 -9.62 -10.58 -9.38
CA GLY A 347 -9.10 -10.59 -10.74
C GLY A 347 -9.13 -9.21 -11.40
N ILE A 348 -8.27 -9.00 -12.41
CA ILE A 348 -8.31 -7.83 -13.30
C ILE A 348 -7.72 -8.15 -14.67
N ALA A 349 -8.40 -7.74 -15.73
CA ALA A 349 -7.95 -7.84 -17.11
C ALA A 349 -7.26 -6.55 -17.58
N LEU A 350 -5.98 -6.64 -17.91
CA LEU A 350 -5.13 -5.59 -18.48
C LEU A 350 -4.80 -5.92 -19.94
N ARG A 351 -5.68 -5.50 -20.86
CA ARG A 351 -5.59 -5.75 -22.32
C ARG A 351 -5.50 -7.23 -22.71
N GLU A 352 -4.30 -7.81 -22.65
CA GLU A 352 -4.01 -9.22 -22.99
C GLU A 352 -3.49 -10.03 -21.79
N LYS A 353 -3.42 -9.40 -20.62
CA LYS A 353 -2.95 -9.99 -19.37
C LYS A 353 -4.12 -10.04 -18.39
N ILE A 354 -4.35 -11.19 -17.79
CA ILE A 354 -5.22 -11.35 -16.63
C ILE A 354 -4.31 -11.41 -15.41
N VAL A 355 -4.65 -10.67 -14.37
CA VAL A 355 -4.08 -10.82 -13.04
C VAL A 355 -5.16 -11.47 -12.17
N LEU A 356 -4.82 -12.50 -11.42
CA LEU A 356 -5.79 -13.23 -10.59
C LEU A 356 -5.16 -13.61 -9.26
N ASP A 357 -5.83 -13.30 -8.16
CA ASP A 357 -5.40 -13.70 -6.81
C ASP A 357 -6.08 -15.01 -6.41
N LEU A 358 -5.35 -16.11 -6.52
CA LEU A 358 -5.84 -17.43 -6.09
C LEU A 358 -5.93 -17.60 -4.58
N ALA A 359 -5.22 -16.79 -3.79
CA ALA A 359 -5.23 -16.94 -2.34
C ALA A 359 -6.55 -16.45 -1.73
N GLY A 360 -7.13 -15.39 -2.32
CA GLY A 360 -8.43 -14.85 -1.93
C GLY A 360 -9.64 -15.60 -2.48
N ILE A 361 -9.46 -16.55 -3.40
CA ILE A 361 -10.57 -17.29 -4.03
C ILE A 361 -10.82 -18.60 -3.27
N GLY A 362 -12.05 -18.79 -2.77
CA GLY A 362 -12.38 -19.88 -1.86
C GLY A 362 -12.45 -21.26 -2.55
N THR A 363 -12.98 -21.32 -3.77
CA THR A 363 -13.21 -22.59 -4.47
C THR A 363 -12.68 -22.62 -5.90
N GLU A 364 -12.43 -23.83 -6.43
CA GLU A 364 -12.06 -24.03 -7.83
C GLU A 364 -13.13 -23.52 -8.80
N GLU A 365 -14.41 -23.68 -8.43
CA GLU A 365 -15.55 -23.19 -9.21
C GLU A 365 -15.55 -21.66 -9.34
N GLU A 366 -15.31 -20.96 -8.22
CA GLU A 366 -15.13 -19.51 -8.21
C GLU A 366 -13.91 -19.09 -9.03
N ALA A 367 -12.76 -19.77 -8.88
CA ALA A 367 -11.56 -19.44 -9.65
C ALA A 367 -11.78 -19.56 -11.16
N ARG A 368 -12.52 -20.59 -11.59
CA ARG A 368 -12.93 -20.74 -13.00
C ARG A 368 -13.92 -19.66 -13.42
N SER A 369 -14.83 -19.25 -12.54
CA SER A 369 -15.79 -18.19 -12.80
C SER A 369 -15.12 -16.84 -12.98
N VAL A 370 -14.20 -16.47 -12.09
CA VAL A 370 -13.39 -15.25 -12.22
C VAL A 370 -12.52 -15.33 -13.47
N LEU A 371 -11.86 -16.46 -13.75
CA LEU A 371 -11.11 -16.62 -15.01
C LEU A 371 -12.00 -16.44 -16.25
N CYS A 372 -13.24 -16.92 -16.21
CA CYS A 372 -14.22 -16.74 -17.29
C CYS A 372 -14.63 -15.27 -17.45
N HIS A 373 -14.83 -14.56 -16.33
CA HIS A 373 -15.10 -13.12 -16.29
C HIS A 373 -13.95 -12.35 -16.95
N GLU A 374 -12.72 -12.52 -16.44
CA GLU A 374 -11.54 -11.81 -16.95
C GLU A 374 -11.19 -12.16 -18.40
N THR A 375 -11.39 -13.41 -18.81
CA THR A 375 -11.22 -13.81 -20.22
C THR A 375 -12.21 -13.10 -21.13
N SER A 376 -13.43 -12.85 -20.65
CA SER A 376 -14.45 -12.13 -21.42
C SER A 376 -14.02 -10.69 -21.71
N HIS A 377 -13.42 -9.99 -20.73
CA HIS A 377 -12.83 -8.66 -20.96
C HIS A 377 -11.73 -8.67 -22.01
N VAL A 378 -10.78 -9.61 -21.93
CA VAL A 378 -9.69 -9.73 -22.92
C VAL A 378 -10.26 -9.96 -24.34
N LEU A 379 -11.25 -10.83 -24.47
CA LEU A 379 -11.88 -11.10 -25.75
C LEU A 379 -12.71 -9.92 -26.26
N ALA A 380 -13.45 -9.24 -25.39
CA ALA A 380 -14.21 -8.04 -25.72
C ALA A 380 -13.30 -6.90 -26.19
N GLY A 381 -12.20 -6.64 -25.45
CA GLY A 381 -11.18 -5.65 -25.83
C GLY A 381 -10.54 -5.94 -27.18
N ARG A 382 -10.35 -7.21 -27.54
CA ARG A 382 -9.84 -7.60 -28.86
C ARG A 382 -10.83 -7.33 -30.00
N ILE A 383 -12.14 -7.27 -29.73
CA ILE A 383 -13.19 -7.02 -30.72
C ILE A 383 -13.49 -5.53 -30.83
N GLY A 384 -13.72 -4.88 -29.69
CA GLY A 384 -14.01 -3.45 -29.59
C GLY A 384 -12.78 -2.56 -29.82
N GLY A 385 -11.58 -3.08 -29.61
CA GLY A 385 -10.33 -2.36 -29.85
C GLY A 385 -10.15 -1.14 -28.95
N GLU A 386 -9.36 -0.18 -29.42
CA GLU A 386 -9.05 1.06 -28.68
C GLU A 386 -10.30 1.88 -28.34
N ARG A 387 -11.34 1.81 -29.18
CA ARG A 387 -12.56 2.60 -29.01
C ARG A 387 -13.43 2.11 -27.85
N LEU A 388 -13.36 0.83 -27.50
CA LEU A 388 -13.98 0.34 -26.27
C LEU A 388 -13.32 0.97 -25.03
N ILE A 389 -12.00 1.18 -25.07
CA ILE A 389 -11.24 1.79 -23.98
C ILE A 389 -11.45 3.31 -23.94
N GLU A 390 -11.48 3.97 -25.10
CA GLU A 390 -11.74 5.41 -25.22
C GLU A 390 -13.08 5.81 -24.60
N TYR A 391 -14.10 4.95 -24.76
CA TYR A 391 -15.44 5.13 -24.19
C TYR A 391 -15.65 4.26 -22.94
N SER A 392 -14.61 4.01 -22.12
CA SER A 392 -14.74 3.16 -20.93
C SER A 392 -15.83 3.67 -19.97
N GLN A 393 -15.94 4.99 -19.83
CA GLN A 393 -16.95 5.67 -19.00
C GLN A 393 -18.40 5.40 -19.45
N GLN A 394 -18.62 5.13 -20.74
CA GLN A 394 -19.94 4.83 -21.30
C GLN A 394 -20.19 3.33 -21.49
N THR A 395 -19.11 2.53 -21.51
CA THR A 395 -19.15 1.10 -21.85
C THR A 395 -18.97 0.19 -20.65
N GLY A 396 -18.70 0.72 -19.45
CA GLY A 396 -18.56 -0.03 -18.20
C GLY A 396 -19.71 -1.02 -17.97
N LEU A 397 -20.95 -0.54 -17.99
CA LEU A 397 -22.17 -1.37 -17.92
C LEU A 397 -22.17 -2.57 -18.89
N LEU A 398 -21.75 -2.38 -20.15
CA LEU A 398 -21.66 -3.49 -21.12
C LEU A 398 -20.45 -4.37 -20.88
N ASN A 399 -19.30 -3.79 -20.56
CA ASN A 399 -18.05 -4.52 -20.41
C ASN A 399 -18.11 -5.44 -19.17
N GLU A 400 -18.45 -4.90 -18.00
CA GLU A 400 -18.65 -5.67 -16.77
C GLU A 400 -19.87 -6.59 -16.88
N GLY A 401 -20.97 -6.07 -17.42
CA GLY A 401 -22.19 -6.85 -17.62
C GLY A 401 -22.01 -8.07 -18.53
N LEU A 402 -21.24 -7.93 -19.61
CA LEU A 402 -20.94 -9.02 -20.54
C LEU A 402 -20.07 -10.08 -19.89
N ALA A 403 -19.03 -9.66 -19.19
CA ALA A 403 -18.14 -10.56 -18.47
C ALA A 403 -18.91 -11.35 -17.40
N GLN A 404 -19.73 -10.66 -16.62
CA GLN A 404 -20.56 -11.26 -15.58
C GLN A 404 -21.61 -12.23 -16.15
N TYR A 405 -22.31 -11.83 -17.22
CA TYR A 405 -23.28 -12.67 -17.91
C TYR A 405 -22.64 -13.96 -18.43
N LEU A 406 -21.50 -13.86 -19.12
CA LEU A 406 -20.82 -15.02 -19.67
C LEU A 406 -20.25 -15.92 -18.57
N ALA A 407 -19.70 -15.36 -17.49
CA ALA A 407 -19.24 -16.12 -16.34
C ALA A 407 -20.39 -16.94 -15.72
N PHE A 408 -21.58 -16.37 -15.56
CA PHE A 408 -22.74 -17.12 -15.06
C PHE A 408 -23.26 -18.19 -16.02
N GLU A 409 -23.23 -17.93 -17.33
CA GLU A 409 -23.69 -18.90 -18.33
C GLU A 409 -22.71 -20.08 -18.49
N ARG A 410 -21.41 -19.87 -18.29
CA ARG A 410 -20.36 -20.87 -18.60
C ARG A 410 -19.76 -21.55 -17.40
N THR A 411 -19.77 -20.87 -16.27
CA THR A 411 -19.24 -21.38 -15.00
C THR A 411 -20.27 -21.07 -13.92
N PRO A 412 -21.39 -21.81 -13.89
CA PRO A 412 -22.52 -21.45 -13.05
C PRO A 412 -22.14 -21.57 -11.57
N VAL A 413 -22.23 -20.45 -10.85
CA VAL A 413 -22.20 -20.41 -9.40
C VAL A 413 -23.57 -19.90 -8.95
N PRO A 414 -24.57 -20.78 -8.73
CA PRO A 414 -25.98 -20.39 -8.72
C PRO A 414 -26.37 -19.33 -7.71
N ASN A 415 -25.71 -19.31 -6.54
CA ASN A 415 -25.97 -18.31 -5.51
C ASN A 415 -25.48 -16.91 -5.94
N HIS A 416 -24.34 -16.82 -6.62
CA HIS A 416 -23.78 -15.55 -7.08
C HIS A 416 -24.69 -14.86 -8.08
N ARG A 417 -25.24 -15.60 -9.07
CA ARG A 417 -26.17 -15.00 -10.05
C ARG A 417 -27.44 -14.49 -9.41
N ARG A 418 -28.04 -15.27 -8.52
CA ARG A 418 -29.27 -14.86 -7.83
C ARG A 418 -29.02 -13.64 -6.95
N ASP A 419 -27.95 -13.64 -6.17
CA ASP A 419 -27.67 -12.57 -5.22
C ASP A 419 -27.18 -11.29 -5.92
N SER A 420 -26.44 -11.41 -7.03
CA SER A 420 -26.14 -10.30 -7.95
C SER A 420 -27.41 -9.69 -8.54
N ARG A 421 -28.36 -10.51 -9.00
CA ARG A 421 -29.66 -10.01 -9.48
C ARG A 421 -30.49 -9.34 -8.40
N ARG A 422 -30.41 -9.83 -7.16
CA ARG A 422 -31.00 -9.16 -5.99
C ARG A 422 -30.42 -7.78 -5.75
N LEU A 423 -29.10 -7.63 -5.88
CA LEU A 423 -28.43 -6.33 -5.81
C LEU A 423 -28.95 -5.39 -6.92
N ALA A 424 -28.99 -5.86 -8.17
CA ALA A 424 -29.49 -5.07 -9.31
C ALA A 424 -30.92 -4.56 -9.08
N VAL A 425 -31.84 -5.44 -8.68
CA VAL A 425 -33.25 -5.05 -8.47
C VAL A 425 -33.45 -4.19 -7.22
N ALA A 426 -32.63 -4.40 -6.18
CA ALA A 426 -32.61 -3.50 -5.02
C ALA A 426 -32.17 -2.10 -5.42
N ALA A 427 -31.10 -1.96 -6.21
CA ALA A 427 -30.62 -0.68 -6.69
C ALA A 427 -31.66 0.01 -7.59
N TRP A 428 -32.18 -0.71 -8.59
CA TRP A 428 -33.19 -0.21 -9.53
C TRP A 428 -34.47 0.26 -8.82
N SER A 429 -35.07 -0.59 -7.97
CA SER A 429 -36.34 -0.27 -7.30
C SER A 429 -36.23 0.81 -6.23
N ARG A 430 -35.09 0.92 -5.54
CA ARG A 430 -34.93 1.84 -4.39
C ARG A 430 -34.41 3.22 -4.78
N HIS A 431 -33.63 3.30 -5.85
CA HIS A 431 -33.02 4.55 -6.31
C HIS A 431 -33.61 5.09 -7.61
N ASP A 432 -34.61 4.41 -8.18
CA ASP A 432 -35.29 4.81 -9.43
C ASP A 432 -34.29 4.99 -10.58
N LEU A 433 -33.35 4.05 -10.70
CA LEU A 433 -32.25 4.14 -11.68
C LEU A 433 -32.78 3.97 -13.10
N ALA A 434 -32.50 4.95 -13.95
CA ALA A 434 -32.72 4.84 -15.39
C ALA A 434 -31.54 4.15 -16.08
N PHE A 435 -31.69 3.86 -17.36
CA PHE A 435 -30.58 3.32 -18.17
C PHE A 435 -29.43 4.31 -18.27
N GLU A 436 -29.75 5.58 -18.46
CA GLU A 436 -28.81 6.70 -18.54
C GLU A 436 -27.91 6.74 -17.30
N ASP A 437 -28.50 6.59 -16.11
CA ASP A 437 -27.77 6.59 -14.84
C ASP A 437 -26.87 5.34 -14.72
N ALA A 438 -27.38 4.17 -15.12
CA ALA A 438 -26.66 2.90 -15.01
C ALA A 438 -25.48 2.78 -15.98
N CYS A 439 -25.44 3.56 -17.07
CA CYS A 439 -24.36 3.53 -18.05
C CYS A 439 -23.43 4.76 -17.99
N ASP A 440 -23.65 5.67 -17.03
CA ASP A 440 -22.76 6.79 -16.74
C ASP A 440 -21.86 6.43 -15.55
N TYR A 441 -20.65 5.94 -15.84
CA TYR A 441 -19.70 5.56 -14.78
C TYR A 441 -19.35 6.74 -13.88
N GLY A 442 -19.18 7.94 -14.42
CA GLY A 442 -18.86 9.14 -13.63
C GLY A 442 -19.99 9.52 -12.69
N TRP A 443 -21.24 9.36 -13.11
CA TRP A 443 -22.39 9.53 -12.22
C TRP A 443 -22.45 8.44 -11.15
N LEU A 444 -22.21 7.17 -11.50
CA LEU A 444 -22.16 6.08 -10.53
C LEU A 444 -21.07 6.31 -9.48
N GLU A 445 -19.86 6.68 -9.92
CA GLU A 445 -18.73 7.03 -9.05
C GLU A 445 -19.08 8.20 -8.12
N ALA A 446 -19.72 9.25 -8.63
CA ALA A 446 -20.08 10.41 -7.83
C ALA A 446 -21.21 10.15 -6.83
N GLU A 447 -22.28 9.46 -7.24
CA GLU A 447 -23.56 9.43 -6.50
C GLU A 447 -23.89 8.06 -5.88
N MET A 448 -23.35 6.97 -6.43
CA MET A 448 -23.74 5.58 -6.16
C MET A 448 -22.52 4.66 -5.97
N ASP A 449 -22.72 3.34 -6.09
CA ASP A 449 -21.65 2.34 -6.08
C ASP A 449 -21.34 1.87 -7.51
N THR A 450 -20.09 1.98 -7.94
CA THR A 450 -19.60 1.57 -9.26
C THR A 450 -19.76 0.07 -9.49
N THR A 451 -19.81 -0.74 -8.42
CA THR A 451 -20.03 -2.20 -8.54
C THR A 451 -21.42 -2.57 -9.09
N LEU A 452 -22.34 -1.61 -9.18
CA LEU A 452 -23.66 -1.83 -9.79
C LEU A 452 -23.59 -2.14 -11.28
N GLU A 453 -22.52 -1.73 -11.99
CA GLU A 453 -22.33 -2.03 -13.41
C GLU A 453 -22.33 -3.53 -13.70
N TYR A 454 -21.78 -4.34 -12.78
CA TYR A 454 -21.75 -5.80 -12.90
C TYR A 454 -23.16 -6.39 -12.91
N ALA A 455 -23.97 -6.00 -11.93
CA ALA A 455 -25.28 -6.59 -11.67
C ALA A 455 -26.34 -6.07 -12.66
N LEU A 456 -26.38 -4.75 -12.88
CA LEU A 456 -27.29 -4.12 -13.84
C LEU A 456 -26.90 -4.48 -15.28
N GLY A 457 -25.59 -4.53 -15.56
CA GLY A 457 -25.04 -4.89 -16.86
C GLY A 457 -25.34 -6.32 -17.25
N GLU A 458 -25.27 -7.29 -16.31
CA GLU A 458 -25.64 -8.69 -16.59
C GLU A 458 -27.06 -8.80 -17.13
N LEU A 459 -28.01 -8.11 -16.49
CA LEU A 459 -29.40 -8.09 -16.89
C LEU A 459 -29.60 -7.36 -18.24
N TRP A 460 -28.83 -6.31 -18.49
CA TRP A 460 -28.88 -5.59 -19.76
C TRP A 460 -28.36 -6.44 -20.92
N VAL A 461 -27.24 -7.14 -20.72
CA VAL A 461 -26.70 -8.10 -21.71
C VAL A 461 -27.64 -9.27 -21.91
N ALA A 462 -28.28 -9.78 -20.86
CA ALA A 462 -29.33 -10.80 -20.97
C ALA A 462 -30.48 -10.30 -21.86
N ALA A 463 -30.93 -9.05 -21.68
CA ALA A 463 -31.98 -8.45 -22.50
C ALA A 463 -31.56 -8.26 -23.98
N LEU A 464 -30.30 -7.89 -24.23
CA LEU A 464 -29.72 -7.79 -25.57
C LEU A 464 -29.75 -9.16 -26.27
N VAL A 465 -29.29 -10.21 -25.58
CA VAL A 465 -29.28 -11.59 -26.08
C VAL A 465 -30.69 -12.11 -26.30
N GLU A 466 -31.64 -11.79 -25.42
CA GLU A 466 -33.04 -12.16 -25.61
C GLU A 466 -33.64 -11.52 -26.87
N CYS A 467 -33.30 -10.25 -27.14
CA CYS A 467 -33.83 -9.53 -28.29
C CYS A 467 -33.23 -9.97 -29.63
N TYR A 468 -31.93 -10.25 -29.67
CA TYR A 468 -31.15 -10.39 -30.91
C TYR A 468 -30.33 -11.68 -31.03
N GLY A 469 -30.38 -12.55 -30.02
CA GLY A 469 -29.70 -13.83 -29.99
C GLY A 469 -28.27 -13.78 -29.42
N GLN A 470 -27.67 -14.96 -29.33
CA GLN A 470 -26.36 -15.21 -28.71
C GLN A 470 -25.20 -14.41 -29.32
N GLU A 471 -25.24 -14.12 -30.62
CA GLU A 471 -24.18 -13.38 -31.33
C GLU A 471 -24.26 -11.85 -31.13
N ALA A 472 -25.32 -11.36 -30.46
CA ALA A 472 -25.57 -9.94 -30.34
C ALA A 472 -24.46 -9.15 -29.62
N PRO A 473 -23.86 -9.64 -28.51
CA PRO A 473 -22.76 -8.94 -27.85
C PRO A 473 -21.54 -8.73 -28.75
N ALA A 474 -21.08 -9.77 -29.46
CA ALA A 474 -19.95 -9.63 -30.39
C ALA A 474 -20.26 -8.65 -31.53
N ARG A 475 -21.47 -8.69 -32.07
CA ARG A 475 -21.91 -7.73 -33.09
C ARG A 475 -21.90 -6.30 -32.59
N LEU A 476 -22.36 -6.07 -31.36
CA LEU A 476 -22.33 -4.75 -30.74
C LEU A 476 -20.89 -4.27 -30.49
N LEU A 477 -20.02 -5.13 -29.94
CA LEU A 477 -18.61 -4.81 -29.74
C LEU A 477 -17.91 -4.43 -31.05
N ARG A 478 -18.20 -5.14 -32.15
CA ARG A 478 -17.68 -4.78 -33.49
C ARG A 478 -18.22 -3.43 -33.97
N ALA A 479 -19.47 -3.11 -33.67
CA ALA A 479 -20.06 -1.83 -34.02
C ALA A 479 -19.47 -0.67 -33.21
N ILE A 480 -19.15 -0.90 -31.93
CA ILE A 480 -18.41 0.04 -31.07
C ILE A 480 -17.00 0.24 -31.64
N GLY A 481 -16.29 -0.84 -31.95
CA GLY A 481 -14.91 -0.81 -32.45
C GLY A 481 -14.73 -0.41 -33.91
N ARG A 482 -15.79 0.07 -34.59
CA ARG A 482 -15.70 0.47 -36.00
C ARG A 482 -14.84 1.72 -36.17
N LYS A 483 -13.96 1.70 -37.18
CA LYS A 483 -12.99 2.77 -37.42
C LYS A 483 -13.60 4.06 -37.98
N ASP A 484 -14.80 3.96 -38.53
CA ASP A 484 -15.56 5.04 -39.15
C ASP A 484 -16.68 5.60 -38.23
N GLY A 485 -16.66 5.23 -36.95
CA GLY A 485 -17.61 5.76 -35.95
C GLY A 485 -17.33 7.24 -35.63
N PRO A 486 -18.37 8.03 -35.24
CA PRO A 486 -18.18 9.42 -34.84
C PRO A 486 -17.33 9.52 -33.56
N SER A 487 -16.47 10.52 -33.40
CA SER A 487 -15.79 10.78 -32.11
C SER A 487 -16.62 11.69 -31.21
N ASP A 488 -16.24 11.77 -29.94
CA ASP A 488 -16.76 12.74 -28.96
C ASP A 488 -18.28 12.71 -28.80
N LEU A 489 -18.87 11.51 -28.82
CA LEU A 489 -20.31 11.34 -28.62
C LEU A 489 -20.67 11.38 -27.14
N GLU A 490 -21.68 12.18 -26.81
CA GLU A 490 -22.37 12.11 -25.52
C GLU A 490 -22.97 10.71 -25.29
N LEU A 491 -23.13 10.32 -24.01
CA LEU A 491 -23.51 8.98 -23.57
C LEU A 491 -24.63 8.32 -24.40
N MET A 492 -25.79 8.97 -24.50
CA MET A 492 -26.93 8.39 -25.21
C MET A 492 -26.76 8.42 -26.73
N ALA A 493 -26.03 9.40 -27.27
CA ALA A 493 -25.72 9.44 -28.70
C ALA A 493 -24.76 8.30 -29.07
N PHE A 494 -23.79 7.99 -28.21
CA PHE A 494 -22.88 6.85 -28.35
C PHE A 494 -23.64 5.52 -28.39
N TRP A 495 -24.58 5.31 -27.47
CA TRP A 495 -25.39 4.09 -27.41
C TRP A 495 -26.30 3.93 -28.64
N GLN A 496 -26.97 5.00 -29.05
CA GLN A 496 -27.81 4.99 -30.25
C GLN A 496 -27.00 4.67 -31.52
N ASP A 497 -25.85 5.31 -31.70
CA ASP A 497 -24.96 5.12 -32.85
C ASP A 497 -24.37 3.68 -32.90
N SER A 498 -23.96 3.15 -31.75
CA SER A 498 -23.39 1.80 -31.63
C SER A 498 -24.44 0.72 -31.88
N MET A 499 -25.62 0.85 -31.27
CA MET A 499 -26.74 -0.08 -31.47
C MET A 499 -27.24 -0.05 -32.91
N GLN A 500 -27.41 1.13 -33.51
CA GLN A 500 -27.89 1.25 -34.89
C GLN A 500 -26.93 0.59 -35.89
N ALA A 501 -25.62 0.80 -35.73
CA ALA A 501 -24.63 0.17 -36.60
C ALA A 501 -24.52 -1.35 -36.41
N ALA A 502 -24.81 -1.84 -35.21
CA ALA A 502 -24.96 -3.28 -34.97
C ALA A 502 -26.25 -3.86 -35.62
N GLY A 503 -27.15 -2.99 -36.11
CA GLY A 503 -28.46 -3.35 -36.65
C GLY A 503 -29.51 -3.58 -35.55
N PHE A 504 -29.33 -2.97 -34.38
CA PHE A 504 -30.19 -3.11 -33.21
C PHE A 504 -30.97 -1.81 -32.96
N ASN A 505 -32.19 -1.97 -32.43
CA ASN A 505 -32.98 -0.90 -31.85
C ASN A 505 -32.71 -0.88 -30.33
N LEU A 506 -32.18 0.25 -29.82
CA LEU A 506 -31.88 0.47 -28.41
C LEU A 506 -33.13 0.43 -27.53
N GLU A 507 -34.18 1.18 -27.88
CA GLU A 507 -35.46 1.22 -27.12
C GLU A 507 -36.04 -0.18 -26.91
N ARG A 508 -35.92 -1.07 -27.90
CA ARG A 508 -36.37 -2.46 -27.77
C ARG A 508 -35.60 -3.22 -26.68
N VAL A 509 -34.28 -3.02 -26.58
CA VAL A 509 -33.46 -3.64 -25.52
C VAL A 509 -33.80 -3.05 -24.17
N LEU A 510 -33.96 -1.73 -24.08
CA LEU A 510 -34.33 -1.04 -22.84
C LEU A 510 -35.67 -1.54 -22.30
N LEU A 511 -36.70 -1.63 -23.14
CA LEU A 511 -38.00 -2.17 -22.75
C LEU A 511 -37.92 -3.64 -22.30
N CYS A 512 -37.02 -4.43 -22.91
CA CYS A 512 -36.78 -5.81 -22.50
C CYS A 512 -36.09 -5.88 -21.14
N TRP A 513 -35.09 -5.02 -20.92
CA TRP A 513 -34.35 -4.90 -19.67
C TRP A 513 -35.23 -4.45 -18.51
N GLU A 514 -36.00 -3.37 -18.67
CA GLU A 514 -36.97 -2.88 -17.68
C GLU A 514 -38.02 -3.93 -17.34
N ARG A 515 -38.55 -4.65 -18.35
CA ARG A 515 -39.49 -5.74 -18.12
C ARG A 515 -38.85 -6.87 -17.30
N ASN A 516 -37.60 -7.22 -17.58
CA ASN A 516 -36.89 -8.26 -16.85
C ASN A 516 -36.60 -7.84 -15.40
N LEU A 517 -36.28 -6.56 -15.16
CA LEU A 517 -36.13 -5.98 -13.82
C LEU A 517 -37.46 -5.97 -13.05
N ALA A 518 -38.57 -5.56 -13.68
CA ALA A 518 -39.89 -5.56 -13.06
C ALA A 518 -40.39 -6.97 -12.73
N GLU A 519 -40.12 -7.96 -13.60
CA GLU A 519 -40.44 -9.36 -13.31
C GLU A 519 -39.63 -9.87 -12.11
N LEU A 520 -38.32 -9.57 -12.08
CA LEU A 520 -37.43 -9.93 -11.00
C LEU A 520 -37.82 -9.25 -9.67
N GLU A 521 -38.28 -8.01 -9.71
CA GLU A 521 -38.81 -7.28 -8.53
C GLU A 521 -40.00 -8.04 -7.94
N GLY A 522 -40.95 -8.47 -8.79
CA GLY A 522 -42.08 -9.28 -8.36
C GLY A 522 -41.67 -10.64 -7.78
N GLN A 523 -40.61 -11.26 -8.32
CA GLN A 523 -40.08 -12.54 -7.82
C GLN A 523 -39.35 -12.39 -6.48
N GLU A 524 -38.59 -11.31 -6.29
CA GLU A 524 -37.75 -11.05 -5.12
C GLU A 524 -38.38 -10.05 -4.14
N GLN A 525 -39.69 -9.79 -4.24
CA GLN A 525 -40.39 -8.84 -3.38
C GLN A 525 -40.21 -9.16 -1.88
N ALA A 526 -40.26 -10.44 -1.50
CA ALA A 526 -40.03 -10.86 -0.11
C ALA A 526 -38.58 -10.64 0.36
N PHE A 527 -37.60 -10.59 -0.55
CA PHE A 527 -36.24 -10.17 -0.23
C PHE A 527 -36.18 -8.65 -0.07
N LEU A 528 -36.73 -7.88 -1.02
CA LEU A 528 -36.73 -6.42 -0.99
C LEU A 528 -37.44 -5.83 0.25
N GLU A 529 -38.52 -6.48 0.69
CA GLU A 529 -39.23 -6.12 1.92
C GLU A 529 -38.42 -6.42 3.20
N ARG A 530 -37.48 -7.37 3.14
CA ARG A 530 -36.63 -7.73 4.29
C ARG A 530 -35.30 -6.99 4.29
N LEU A 531 -34.77 -6.64 3.12
CA LEU A 531 -33.54 -5.87 3.00
C LEU A 531 -33.72 -4.54 3.75
N PRO A 532 -32.94 -4.25 4.80
CA PRO A 532 -33.10 -3.00 5.55
C PRO A 532 -32.68 -1.78 4.73
N ARG A 533 -33.09 -0.59 5.17
CA ARG A 533 -32.42 0.67 4.82
C ARG A 533 -31.58 1.11 5.99
N ILE A 534 -30.41 1.67 5.74
CA ILE A 534 -29.48 2.08 6.78
C ILE A 534 -29.22 3.58 6.66
N ALA A 535 -29.32 4.29 7.78
CA ALA A 535 -29.08 5.73 7.84
C ALA A 535 -28.29 6.05 9.11
N GLY A 536 -27.46 7.09 9.05
CA GLY A 536 -26.55 7.43 10.13
C GLY A 536 -25.94 8.81 9.96
N GLY A 537 -25.00 9.12 10.85
CA GLY A 537 -24.22 10.35 10.80
C GLY A 537 -22.98 10.26 11.68
N LEU A 538 -22.06 11.19 11.46
CA LEU A 538 -20.84 11.29 12.25
C LEU A 538 -21.13 11.90 13.62
N LEU A 539 -20.49 11.34 14.65
CA LEU A 539 -20.52 11.77 16.03
C LEU A 539 -19.10 11.72 16.59
N GLU A 540 -18.78 12.62 17.51
CA GLU A 540 -17.60 12.49 18.36
C GLU A 540 -17.99 11.63 19.58
N ASP A 541 -17.20 10.61 19.88
CA ASP A 541 -17.44 9.73 21.02
C ASP A 541 -16.89 10.34 22.35
N GLU A 542 -16.99 9.60 23.46
CA GLU A 542 -16.53 10.10 24.77
C GLU A 542 -14.99 10.27 24.86
N HIS A 543 -14.23 9.66 23.94
CA HIS A 543 -12.78 9.71 23.88
C HIS A 543 -12.25 10.76 22.90
N GLY A 544 -13.15 11.39 22.13
CA GLY A 544 -12.79 12.35 21.08
C GLY A 544 -12.63 11.71 19.71
N ASP A 545 -12.97 10.43 19.55
CA ASP A 545 -12.87 9.72 18.28
C ASP A 545 -14.09 10.01 17.41
N VAL A 546 -13.87 10.21 16.11
CA VAL A 546 -14.98 10.35 15.15
C VAL A 546 -15.53 8.97 14.82
N VAL A 547 -16.82 8.77 15.09
CA VAL A 547 -17.54 7.53 14.84
C VAL A 547 -18.73 7.80 13.93
N LEU A 548 -18.87 7.02 12.86
CA LEU A 548 -20.10 6.94 12.09
C LEU A 548 -21.07 6.00 12.83
N GLN A 549 -22.11 6.55 13.43
CA GLN A 549 -23.20 5.75 14.02
C GLN A 549 -24.33 5.63 13.02
N ALA A 550 -24.68 4.39 12.67
CA ALA A 550 -25.75 4.07 11.74
C ALA A 550 -26.80 3.17 12.38
N ARG A 551 -28.04 3.23 11.88
CA ARG A 551 -29.14 2.40 12.36
C ARG A 551 -29.94 1.85 11.17
N PRO A 552 -30.10 0.53 11.06
CA PRO A 552 -31.01 -0.06 10.10
C PRO A 552 -32.47 0.18 10.51
N ASP A 553 -33.35 0.41 9.53
CA ASP A 553 -34.78 0.70 9.74
C ASP A 553 -35.60 -0.54 10.15
N ARG A 554 -35.01 -1.73 10.04
CA ARG A 554 -35.56 -3.03 10.41
C ARG A 554 -34.43 -4.01 10.77
N PRO A 555 -34.71 -5.17 11.38
CA PRO A 555 -33.67 -6.13 11.76
C PRO A 555 -32.82 -6.61 10.58
N LEU A 556 -31.49 -6.69 10.77
CA LEU A 556 -30.54 -7.16 9.75
C LEU A 556 -30.66 -8.66 9.44
N GLY A 557 -31.07 -9.47 10.41
CA GLY A 557 -31.02 -10.94 10.28
C GLY A 557 -29.57 -11.41 10.24
N ASP A 558 -29.19 -12.14 9.20
CA ASP A 558 -27.83 -12.65 8.98
C ASP A 558 -26.94 -11.67 8.19
N ALA A 559 -27.43 -10.46 7.90
CA ALA A 559 -26.69 -9.45 7.15
C ALA A 559 -25.81 -8.58 8.06
N THR A 560 -24.73 -8.04 7.50
CA THR A 560 -23.75 -7.20 8.21
C THR A 560 -23.85 -5.75 7.76
N CYS A 561 -23.68 -4.81 8.70
CA CYS A 561 -23.58 -3.38 8.39
C CYS A 561 -22.21 -3.11 7.73
N VAL A 562 -22.21 -2.36 6.63
CA VAL A 562 -20.98 -1.94 5.94
C VAL A 562 -20.98 -0.43 5.79
N ALA A 563 -19.82 0.20 5.96
CA ALA A 563 -19.60 1.60 5.64
C ALA A 563 -18.41 1.72 4.69
N ARG A 564 -18.50 2.63 3.73
CA ARG A 564 -17.40 3.03 2.87
C ARG A 564 -17.10 4.51 3.10
N PHE A 565 -15.83 4.88 3.14
CA PHE A 565 -15.39 6.26 3.32
C PHE A 565 -14.50 6.69 2.15
N ARG A 566 -14.57 7.98 1.79
CA ARG A 566 -13.61 8.61 0.88
C ARG A 566 -13.33 10.06 1.30
N PRO A 567 -12.11 10.58 1.07
CA PRO A 567 -11.75 11.92 1.53
C PRO A 567 -12.44 13.04 0.73
N TYR A 568 -12.80 12.79 -0.54
CA TYR A 568 -13.50 13.75 -1.40
C TYR A 568 -14.26 13.02 -2.53
N PRO A 569 -15.23 13.67 -3.21
CA PRO A 569 -16.09 13.02 -4.21
C PRO A 569 -15.34 12.30 -5.34
N ASP A 570 -14.29 12.94 -5.86
CA ASP A 570 -13.50 12.40 -6.99
C ASP A 570 -12.28 11.59 -6.51
N ALA A 571 -12.30 11.08 -5.27
CA ALA A 571 -11.22 10.27 -4.74
C ALA A 571 -11.14 8.95 -5.51
N PRO A 572 -9.95 8.51 -5.93
CA PRO A 572 -9.79 7.21 -6.57
C PRO A 572 -10.20 6.09 -5.61
N GLU A 573 -10.74 4.99 -6.13
CA GLU A 573 -11.19 3.84 -5.32
C GLU A 573 -10.08 3.26 -4.42
N SER A 574 -8.80 3.47 -4.76
CA SER A 574 -7.67 3.07 -3.90
C SER A 574 -7.58 3.81 -2.57
N MET A 575 -8.29 4.94 -2.42
CA MET A 575 -8.40 5.71 -1.18
C MET A 575 -9.70 5.39 -0.43
N TYR A 576 -10.47 4.40 -0.88
CA TYR A 576 -11.72 4.03 -0.22
C TYR A 576 -11.43 3.09 0.94
N GLU A 577 -11.95 3.44 2.10
CA GLU A 577 -11.88 2.59 3.29
C GLU A 577 -13.23 1.89 3.48
N VAL A 578 -13.22 0.55 3.58
CA VAL A 578 -14.42 -0.26 3.76
C VAL A 578 -14.40 -0.90 5.15
N LEU A 579 -15.35 -0.53 5.98
CA LEU A 579 -15.48 -1.01 7.35
C LEU A 579 -16.75 -1.85 7.52
N TYR A 580 -16.62 -2.90 8.32
CA TYR A 580 -17.72 -3.79 8.68
C TYR A 580 -18.01 -3.64 10.16
N ALA A 581 -19.29 -3.66 10.53
CA ALA A 581 -19.72 -3.59 11.92
C ALA A 581 -20.86 -4.57 12.21
N ASP A 582 -20.80 -5.17 13.38
CA ASP A 582 -21.93 -5.91 13.95
C ASP A 582 -22.94 -4.95 14.59
N LEU A 583 -24.16 -5.46 14.78
CA LEU A 583 -25.22 -4.71 15.47
C LEU A 583 -24.98 -4.69 16.98
N GLU A 584 -24.96 -3.51 17.57
CA GLU A 584 -24.93 -3.31 19.02
C GLU A 584 -26.26 -3.66 19.69
N GLU A 585 -26.25 -3.77 21.03
CA GLU A 585 -27.46 -4.10 21.82
C GLU A 585 -28.61 -3.10 21.61
N ASP A 586 -28.29 -1.84 21.29
CA ASP A 586 -29.27 -0.77 21.07
C ASP A 586 -29.86 -0.78 19.63
N GLY A 587 -29.36 -1.68 18.78
CA GLY A 587 -29.74 -1.83 17.38
C GLY A 587 -29.03 -0.85 16.44
N SER A 588 -27.94 -0.21 16.85
CA SER A 588 -27.07 0.60 16.00
C SER A 588 -25.82 -0.16 15.56
N CYS A 589 -25.13 0.35 14.54
CA CYS A 589 -23.84 -0.09 14.06
C CYS A 589 -22.87 1.10 14.20
N ARG A 590 -21.66 0.87 14.73
CA ARG A 590 -20.64 1.91 14.92
C ARG A 590 -19.42 1.59 14.08
N PHE A 591 -18.98 2.56 13.29
CA PHE A 591 -17.77 2.48 12.48
C PHE A 591 -16.81 3.58 12.91
N TYR A 592 -15.61 3.20 13.34
CA TYR A 592 -14.57 4.16 13.71
C TYR A 592 -13.97 4.74 12.43
N VAL A 593 -14.07 6.06 12.26
CA VAL A 593 -13.53 6.72 11.05
C VAL A 593 -12.00 6.66 11.11
N PRO A 594 -11.33 6.15 10.06
CA PRO A 594 -9.87 6.09 10.02
C PRO A 594 -9.21 7.47 10.24
N GLU A 595 -8.16 7.52 11.07
CA GLU A 595 -7.47 8.77 11.45
C GLU A 595 -6.81 9.47 10.25
N ASP A 596 -6.45 8.74 9.21
CA ASP A 596 -5.86 9.24 7.97
C ASP A 596 -6.86 9.94 7.04
N LEU A 597 -8.16 9.69 7.24
CA LEU A 597 -9.24 10.38 6.52
C LEU A 597 -9.69 11.69 7.20
N THR A 598 -8.93 12.21 8.18
CA THR A 598 -9.28 13.36 9.04
C THR A 598 -9.08 14.75 8.40
N GLY A 599 -9.59 14.95 7.18
CA GLY A 599 -9.79 16.28 6.59
C GLY A 599 -11.01 17.00 7.21
N ASP A 600 -11.21 18.30 6.92
CA ASP A 600 -12.39 19.05 7.40
C ASP A 600 -13.73 18.45 6.92
N THR A 601 -13.69 17.69 5.82
CA THR A 601 -14.85 17.04 5.20
C THR A 601 -14.46 15.67 4.67
N LEU A 602 -15.40 14.72 4.69
CA LEU A 602 -15.31 13.43 4.02
C LEU A 602 -16.67 13.07 3.42
N GLU A 603 -16.70 12.03 2.60
CA GLU A 603 -17.96 11.39 2.20
C GLU A 603 -18.00 9.95 2.72
N PHE A 604 -19.19 9.52 3.12
CA PHE A 604 -19.43 8.15 3.54
C PHE A 604 -20.63 7.55 2.81
N GLN A 605 -20.63 6.23 2.69
CA GLN A 605 -21.70 5.45 2.12
C GLN A 605 -22.06 4.34 3.11
N LEU A 606 -23.35 4.18 3.41
CA LEU A 606 -23.83 3.14 4.30
C LEU A 606 -24.46 2.01 3.48
N GLY A 607 -24.15 0.78 3.83
CA GLY A 607 -24.59 -0.40 3.11
C GLY A 607 -24.85 -1.62 3.98
N ILE A 608 -25.28 -2.69 3.33
CA ILE A 608 -25.64 -3.97 3.92
C ILE A 608 -25.05 -5.09 3.08
N GLU A 609 -24.20 -5.89 3.69
CA GLU A 609 -23.73 -7.14 3.12
C GLU A 609 -24.73 -8.25 3.47
N PHE A 610 -25.58 -8.60 2.51
CA PHE A 610 -26.60 -9.65 2.68
C PHE A 610 -26.16 -11.02 2.14
N SER A 611 -25.03 -11.08 1.44
CA SER A 611 -24.46 -12.31 0.88
C SER A 611 -22.99 -12.10 0.53
N LEU A 612 -22.13 -13.04 0.93
CA LEU A 612 -20.72 -13.07 0.54
C LEU A 612 -20.52 -13.42 -0.95
N ALA A 613 -21.59 -13.78 -1.65
CA ALA A 613 -21.55 -14.16 -3.06
C ALA A 613 -21.66 -12.95 -4.02
N THR A 614 -21.85 -11.74 -3.50
CA THR A 614 -22.02 -10.51 -4.27
C THR A 614 -21.53 -9.30 -3.49
N TYR A 615 -21.43 -8.14 -4.15
CA TYR A 615 -21.05 -6.90 -3.48
C TYR A 615 -22.13 -6.44 -2.49
N PRO A 616 -21.75 -5.73 -1.41
CA PRO A 616 -22.72 -5.15 -0.49
C PRO A 616 -23.67 -4.19 -1.22
N TRP A 617 -24.92 -4.10 -0.76
CA TRP A 617 -25.84 -3.07 -1.24
C TRP A 617 -25.57 -1.77 -0.48
N PHE A 618 -25.38 -0.66 -1.20
CA PHE A 618 -25.14 0.64 -0.60
C PHE A 618 -26.26 1.64 -0.89
N GLU A 619 -26.50 2.55 0.06
CA GLU A 619 -27.25 3.79 -0.15
C GLU A 619 -26.38 4.82 -0.91
N ARG A 620 -26.92 6.01 -1.21
CA ARG A 620 -26.14 7.09 -1.86
C ARG A 620 -25.00 7.60 -0.98
N TRP A 621 -23.96 8.13 -1.61
CA TRP A 621 -22.90 8.89 -0.93
C TRP A 621 -23.49 10.07 -0.15
N GLN A 622 -22.93 10.31 1.03
CA GLN A 622 -23.35 11.37 1.94
C GLN A 622 -22.14 12.21 2.33
N PRO A 623 -22.15 13.52 2.04
CA PRO A 623 -21.11 14.41 2.52
C PRO A 623 -21.26 14.64 4.02
N ALA A 624 -20.12 14.69 4.70
CA ALA A 624 -20.04 14.91 6.14
C ALA A 624 -18.96 15.93 6.48
N THR A 625 -19.23 16.76 7.48
CA THR A 625 -18.23 17.63 8.11
C THR A 625 -17.85 16.98 9.43
N LEU A 626 -16.54 16.88 9.70
CA LEU A 626 -16.09 16.33 10.97
C LEU A 626 -16.53 17.24 12.14
N PRO A 627 -16.96 16.65 13.27
CA PRO A 627 -17.48 17.39 14.42
C PRO A 627 -16.48 18.31 15.12
#